data_AF-A0A2W6RD87-F1
#
_entry.id   AF-A0A2W6RD87-F1
#
_cell.length_a   1.000
_cell.length_b   1.000
_cell.length_c   1.000
_cell.angle_alpha   90.00
_cell.angle_beta   90.00
_cell.angle_gamma   90.00
#
_symmetry.space_group_name_H-M   'P 1'
#
loop_
_entity.id
_entity.type
_entity.pdbx_description
1 polymer ?
#
loop_
_entity_poly.entity_id
_entity_poly.type
_entity_poly.pdbx_seq_one_letter_code
_entity_poly.pdbx_strand_id
1 'polypeptide(L)'
;MSKIGKRNEAIKEAYNKGYRVSECGTKVEYRGRERKLQTVITLGKPYFRFSVCSNGKSTNIMVHRLQAYQKYKGRVFKDTLVVRHKNDDSLDNSKKNI
;
A
#
# COMPACT_ATOMS: atom_id res chain seq x y z
N MET A 1 14.73 -16.97 -9.52
CA MET A 1 13.95 -15.73 -9.27
C MET A 1 13.27 -15.88 -7.92
N SER A 2 13.54 -15.00 -6.95
CA SER A 2 12.89 -15.09 -5.63
C SER A 2 11.39 -14.88 -5.77
N LYS A 3 10.61 -15.73 -5.11
CA LYS A 3 9.15 -15.74 -5.20
C LYS A 3 8.62 -14.53 -4.42
N ILE A 4 8.03 -13.57 -5.13
CA ILE A 4 7.39 -12.41 -4.52
C ILE A 4 6.26 -12.90 -3.57
N GLY A 5 6.22 -12.39 -2.34
CA GLY A 5 5.20 -12.81 -1.38
C GLY A 5 3.79 -12.41 -1.82
N LYS A 6 2.77 -13.22 -1.48
CA LYS A 6 1.35 -13.00 -1.87
C LYS A 6 0.83 -11.57 -1.65
N ARG A 7 1.24 -10.91 -0.56
CA ARG A 7 0.85 -9.51 -0.28
C ARG A 7 1.51 -8.50 -1.22
N ASN A 8 2.76 -8.74 -1.63
CA ASN A 8 3.46 -7.91 -2.60
C ASN A 8 2.86 -8.07 -4.00
N GLU A 9 2.44 -9.30 -4.36
CA GLU A 9 1.67 -9.55 -5.58
C GLU A 9 0.36 -8.74 -5.58
N ALA A 10 -0.40 -8.77 -4.48
CA ALA A 10 -1.63 -8.00 -4.36
C ALA A 10 -1.42 -6.48 -4.50
N ILE A 11 -0.32 -5.93 -3.97
CA ILE A 11 0.04 -4.51 -4.13
C ILE A 11 0.39 -4.20 -5.58
N LYS A 12 1.21 -5.03 -6.23
CA LYS A 12 1.56 -4.89 -7.64
C LYS A 12 0.31 -4.92 -8.51
N GLU A 13 -0.59 -5.84 -8.24
CA GLU A 13 -1.83 -5.98 -8.99
C GLU A 13 -2.77 -4.79 -8.75
N ALA A 14 -2.92 -4.32 -7.51
CA ALA A 14 -3.68 -3.11 -7.23
C ALA A 14 -3.14 -1.92 -8.04
N TYR A 15 -1.82 -1.73 -8.07
CA TYR A 15 -1.23 -0.68 -8.88
C TYR A 15 -1.54 -0.87 -10.38
N ASN A 16 -1.38 -2.08 -10.92
CA ASN A 16 -1.64 -2.38 -12.33
C ASN A 16 -3.11 -2.18 -12.71
N LYS A 17 -4.04 -2.46 -11.79
CA LYS A 17 -5.48 -2.20 -11.96
C LYS A 17 -5.85 -0.72 -12.00
N GLY A 18 -4.94 0.16 -11.55
CA GLY A 18 -5.17 1.60 -11.51
C GLY A 18 -5.57 2.14 -10.14
N TYR A 19 -5.37 1.38 -9.05
CA TYR A 19 -5.48 1.96 -7.71
C TYR A 19 -4.36 2.97 -7.52
N ARG A 20 -4.71 4.17 -7.04
CA ARG A 20 -3.75 5.26 -6.81
C ARG A 20 -3.96 5.87 -5.43
N VAL A 21 -2.89 5.90 -4.65
CA VAL A 21 -2.82 6.69 -3.42
C VAL A 21 -2.52 8.15 -3.80
N SER A 22 -3.21 9.10 -3.18
CA SER A 22 -2.99 10.54 -3.38
C SER A 22 -1.59 10.96 -2.89
N GLU A 23 -1.07 12.10 -3.37
CA GLU A 23 0.26 12.56 -2.95
C GLU A 23 0.36 12.85 -1.45
N CYS A 24 -0.74 13.33 -0.85
CA CYS A 24 -0.86 13.54 0.59
C CYS A 24 -1.07 12.23 1.39
N GLY A 25 -1.28 11.09 0.72
CA GLY A 25 -1.37 9.78 1.37
C GLY A 25 -2.71 9.44 2.04
N THR A 26 -3.66 10.39 2.08
CA THR A 26 -4.90 10.23 2.83
C THR A 26 -6.03 9.57 2.05
N LYS A 27 -5.88 9.42 0.74
CA LYS A 27 -6.93 8.89 -0.14
C LYS A 27 -6.39 7.81 -1.06
N VAL A 28 -7.25 6.85 -1.38
CA VAL A 28 -7.01 5.87 -2.43
C VAL A 28 -8.13 5.94 -3.45
N GLU A 29 -7.80 6.23 -4.69
CA GLU A 29 -8.75 6.26 -5.80
C GLU A 29 -8.65 4.97 -6.63
N TYR A 30 -9.79 4.52 -7.14
CA TYR A 30 -9.87 3.48 -8.16
C TYR A 30 -11.06 3.76 -9.08
N ARG A 31 -10.80 3.89 -10.39
CA ARG A 31 -11.82 4.17 -11.42
C ARG A 31 -12.69 5.40 -11.07
N GLY A 32 -12.04 6.50 -10.66
CA GLY A 32 -12.72 7.75 -10.29
C GLY A 32 -13.52 7.69 -8.98
N ARG A 33 -13.33 6.66 -8.16
CA ARG A 33 -14.01 6.53 -6.86
C ARG A 33 -13.01 6.40 -5.72
N GLU A 34 -13.25 7.12 -4.65
CA GLU A 34 -12.48 7.00 -3.42
C GLU A 34 -12.81 5.67 -2.71
N ARG A 35 -11.78 4.97 -2.24
CA ARG A 35 -11.89 3.73 -1.48
C ARG A 35 -11.95 4.05 0.00
N LYS A 36 -12.88 3.42 0.70
CA LYS A 36 -12.96 3.49 2.17
C LYS A 36 -11.70 2.89 2.77
N LEU A 37 -10.94 3.71 3.48
CA LEU A 37 -9.81 3.26 4.28
C LEU A 37 -10.31 2.70 5.61
N GLN A 38 -9.60 1.70 6.09
CA GLN A 38 -9.79 1.08 7.41
C GLN A 38 -8.48 1.19 8.17
N THR A 39 -8.57 1.36 9.48
CA THR A 39 -7.39 1.30 10.35
C THR A 39 -7.21 -0.14 10.86
N VAL A 40 -5.97 -0.59 10.98
CA VAL A 40 -5.61 -1.83 11.67
C VAL A 40 -4.46 -1.56 12.61
N ILE A 41 -4.47 -2.17 13.79
CA ILE A 41 -3.33 -2.12 14.72
C ILE A 41 -2.35 -3.23 14.35
N THR A 42 -1.08 -2.89 14.19
CA THR A 42 0.01 -3.85 13.96
C THR A 42 1.16 -3.46 14.86
N LEU A 43 1.56 -4.37 15.76
CA LEU A 43 2.63 -4.14 16.75
C LEU A 43 2.41 -2.83 17.55
N GLY A 44 1.17 -2.58 17.97
CA GLY A 44 0.81 -1.38 18.74
C GLY A 44 0.66 -0.08 17.92
N LYS A 45 0.94 -0.08 16.61
CA LYS A 45 0.81 1.11 15.75
C LYS A 45 -0.39 1.00 14.79
N PRO A 46 -1.17 2.08 14.58
CA PRO A 46 -2.28 2.09 13.64
C PRO A 46 -1.80 2.28 12.21
N TYR A 47 -2.36 1.53 11.26
CA TYR A 47 -2.05 1.69 9.84
C TYR A 47 -3.32 1.72 8.99
N PHE A 48 -3.32 2.53 7.94
CA PHE A 48 -4.36 2.48 6.92
C PHE A 48 -4.19 1.26 6.01
N ARG A 49 -5.32 0.58 5.78
CA ARG A 49 -5.49 -0.50 4.81
C ARG A 49 -6.77 -0.34 4.03
N PHE A 50 -6.87 -1.02 2.90
CA PHE A 50 -8.10 -1.17 2.15
C PHE A 50 -8.15 -2.52 1.44
N SER A 51 -9.35 -2.97 1.09
CA SER A 51 -9.55 -4.22 0.35
C SER A 51 -9.40 -3.99 -1.15
N VAL A 52 -8.65 -4.88 -1.79
CA VAL A 52 -8.51 -5.04 -3.24
C VAL A 52 -9.08 -6.39 -3.62
N CYS A 53 -9.96 -6.42 -4.62
CA CYS A 53 -10.43 -7.66 -5.20
C CYS A 53 -9.53 -8.08 -6.38
N SER A 54 -8.98 -9.29 -6.30
CA SER A 54 -8.16 -9.94 -7.31
C SER A 54 -8.65 -11.37 -7.54
N ASN A 55 -8.97 -11.72 -8.78
CA ASN A 55 -9.36 -13.09 -9.16
C ASN A 55 -10.44 -13.68 -8.25
N GLY A 56 -11.48 -12.88 -7.93
CA GLY A 56 -12.57 -13.28 -7.03
C GLY A 56 -12.22 -13.32 -5.53
N LYS A 57 -10.98 -12.99 -5.15
CA LYS A 57 -10.51 -12.97 -3.77
C LYS A 57 -10.27 -11.54 -3.29
N SER A 58 -10.85 -11.22 -2.14
CA SER A 58 -10.62 -9.96 -1.44
C SER A 58 -9.35 -10.07 -0.59
N THR A 59 -8.36 -9.21 -0.85
CA THR A 59 -7.12 -9.12 -0.06
C THR A 59 -6.98 -7.70 0.48
N ASN A 60 -6.67 -7.59 1.77
CA ASN A 60 -6.34 -6.30 2.37
C ASN A 60 -4.88 -5.95 2.12
N ILE A 61 -4.62 -4.74 1.62
CA ILE A 61 -3.28 -4.19 1.45
C ILE A 61 -3.13 -2.89 2.23
N MET A 62 -1.89 -2.60 2.64
CA MET A 62 -1.56 -1.41 3.43
C MET A 62 -1.30 -0.22 2.52
N VAL A 63 -1.81 0.96 2.88
CA VAL A 63 -1.69 2.19 2.06
C VAL A 63 -0.22 2.59 1.88
N HIS A 64 0.58 2.61 2.95
CA HIS A 64 2.01 2.95 2.88
C HIS A 64 2.78 2.08 1.88
N ARG A 65 2.46 0.78 1.80
CA ARG A 65 3.15 -0.13 0.87
C ARG A 65 2.78 0.14 -0.59
N LEU A 66 1.52 0.49 -0.86
CA LEU A 66 1.11 0.91 -2.20
C LEU A 66 1.75 2.25 -2.56
N GLN A 67 1.81 3.22 -1.64
CA GLN A 67 2.51 4.49 -1.86
C GLN A 67 4.00 4.27 -2.17
N ALA A 68 4.67 3.40 -1.41
CA ALA A 68 6.06 3.04 -1.65
C ALA A 68 6.25 2.40 -3.04
N TYR A 69 5.36 1.47 -3.41
CA TYR A 69 5.40 0.85 -4.74
C TYR A 69 5.15 1.86 -5.86
N GLN A 70 4.26 2.84 -5.67
CA GLN A 70 4.06 3.92 -6.64
C GLN A 70 5.36 4.70 -6.87
N LYS A 71 6.08 5.02 -5.79
CA LYS A 71 7.30 5.83 -5.78
C LYS A 71 8.52 5.08 -6.31
N TYR A 72 8.78 3.86 -5.85
CA TYR A 72 10.02 3.12 -6.15
C TYR A 72 9.81 1.84 -6.98
N LYS A 73 8.57 1.51 -7.37
CA LYS A 73 8.21 0.33 -8.18
C LYS A 73 8.67 -0.98 -7.53
N GLY A 74 9.05 -1.97 -8.34
CA GLY A 74 9.48 -3.29 -7.88
C GLY A 74 10.70 -3.29 -6.96
N ARG A 75 11.42 -2.16 -6.82
CA ARG A 75 12.56 -2.05 -5.89
C ARG A 75 12.13 -2.26 -4.44
N VAL A 76 10.89 -1.90 -4.07
CA VAL A 76 10.39 -2.04 -2.67
C VAL A 76 10.12 -3.48 -2.24
N PHE A 77 10.17 -4.45 -3.16
CA PHE A 77 9.90 -5.86 -2.87
C PHE A 77 11.15 -6.72 -2.83
N LYS A 78 12.35 -6.12 -2.78
CA LYS A 78 13.57 -6.88 -2.47
C LYS A 78 13.44 -7.42 -1.04
N ASP A 79 13.83 -8.68 -0.85
CA ASP A 79 13.57 -9.45 0.38
C ASP A 79 14.15 -8.81 1.66
N THR A 80 15.13 -7.90 1.51
CA THR A 80 15.80 -7.20 2.63
C THR A 80 15.22 -5.81 2.93
N LEU A 81 14.23 -5.33 2.18
CA LEU A 81 13.71 -3.97 2.32
C LEU A 81 12.38 -3.92 3.07
N VAL A 82 12.28 -2.92 3.94
CA VAL A 82 11.05 -2.55 4.65
C VAL A 82 10.66 -1.12 4.30
N VAL A 83 9.36 -0.86 4.25
CA VAL A 83 8.83 0.49 4.08
C VAL A 83 8.68 1.13 5.46
N ARG A 84 9.27 2.30 5.66
CA ARG A 84 9.18 3.08 6.90
C ARG A 84 8.63 4.48 6.63
N HIS A 85 8.00 5.04 7.64
CA HIS A 85 7.54 6.43 7.69
C HIS A 85 8.65 7.29 8.30
N LYS A 86 9.08 8.36 7.61
CA LYS A 86 10.21 9.19 8.06
C LYS A 86 9.96 9.89 9.40
N ASN A 87 8.71 10.31 9.64
CA ASN A 87 8.29 10.99 10.86
C ASN A 87 7.75 10.04 11.96
N ASP A 88 7.88 8.73 11.78
CA ASP A 88 7.37 7.68 12.68
C ASP A 88 5.84 7.64 12.90
N ASP A 89 5.09 8.50 12.18
CA ASP A 89 3.63 8.48 12.11
C ASP A 89 3.17 7.52 11.00
N SER A 90 2.64 6.37 11.41
CA SER A 90 2.18 5.31 10.51
C SER A 90 0.91 5.66 9.71
N LEU A 91 0.23 6.77 10.05
CA LEU A 91 -0.94 7.29 9.34
C LEU A 91 -0.58 8.37 8.31
N ASP A 92 0.59 9.00 8.39
CA ASP A 92 1.10 9.91 7.36
C ASP A 92 1.67 9.13 6.16
N ASN A 93 0.78 8.74 5.25
CA ASN A 93 1.17 7.99 4.05
C ASN A 93 1.59 8.89 2.89
N SER A 94 1.94 10.17 3.16
CA SER A 94 2.30 11.11 2.10
C SER A 94 3.54 10.65 1.32
N LYS A 95 3.60 10.97 0.03
CA LYS A 95 4.72 10.60 -0.87
C LYS A 95 6.08 11.07 -0.36
N LYS A 96 6.11 12.16 0.40
CA LYS A 96 7.33 12.71 1.02
C LYS A 96 7.78 11.93 2.26
N ASN A 97 6.83 11.34 2.98
CA ASN A 97 7.04 10.61 4.23
C ASN A 97 7.35 9.11 4.03
N ILE A 98 7.06 8.58 2.84
CA ILE A 98 7.40 7.24 2.36
C ILE A 98 8.66 7.25 1.47
#